data_AF-A0A421CGM0-F1
#
_entry.id   AF-A0A421CGM0-F1
#
_cell.length_a   1.000
_cell.length_b   1.000
_cell.length_c   1.000
_cell.angle_alpha   90.00
_cell.angle_beta   90.00
_cell.angle_gamma   90.00
#
_symmetry.space_group_name_H-M   'P 1'
#
loop_
_entity.id
_entity.type
_entity.pdbx_description
1 polymer ?
#
loop_
_entity_poly.entity_id
_entity_poly.type
_entity_poly.pdbx_seq_one_letter_code
_entity_poly.pdbx_strand_id
1 'polypeptide(L)'
;MKKVAILLVSLVLLFSVSVLASTETRTIFEGGAGPEMLAERSAVNNYHASQIFAVYIHTSGGDVQVAVNENCSDFCSCASRCLLWQEVCRTAIERGLSLSTSDRVIVFYIEKGVEKVAVLAANEWNFTHDYGTTIEA
;
A
#
# COMPACT_ATOMS: atom_id res chain seq x y z
N MET A 1 -17.50 -40.04 -21.26
CA MET A 1 -16.78 -39.11 -20.34
C MET A 1 -15.25 -39.25 -20.45
N LYS A 2 -14.68 -39.23 -21.67
CA LYS A 2 -13.20 -39.25 -21.89
C LYS A 2 -12.67 -38.00 -22.61
N LYS A 3 -13.52 -37.25 -23.31
CA LYS A 3 -13.12 -36.05 -24.08
C LYS A 3 -12.98 -34.79 -23.22
N VAL A 4 -13.63 -34.73 -22.05
CA VAL A 4 -13.56 -33.57 -21.14
C VAL A 4 -12.26 -33.56 -20.33
N ALA A 5 -11.74 -34.73 -19.96
CA ALA A 5 -10.46 -34.85 -19.27
C ALA A 5 -9.27 -34.41 -20.13
N ILE A 6 -9.31 -34.67 -21.44
CA ILE A 6 -8.24 -34.28 -22.39
C ILE A 6 -8.17 -32.74 -22.54
N LEU A 7 -9.33 -32.06 -22.52
CA LEU A 7 -9.39 -30.60 -22.58
C LEU A 7 -8.85 -29.93 -21.30
N LEU A 8 -9.10 -30.52 -20.13
CA LEU A 8 -8.59 -30.03 -18.85
C LEU A 8 -7.08 -30.21 -18.69
N VAL A 9 -6.51 -31.32 -19.18
CA VAL A 9 -5.06 -31.55 -19.15
C VAL A 9 -4.34 -30.61 -20.12
N SER A 10 -4.94 -30.28 -21.26
CA SER A 10 -4.34 -29.37 -22.25
C SER A 10 -4.33 -27.90 -21.80
N LEU A 11 -5.30 -27.46 -21.00
CA LEU A 11 -5.35 -26.07 -20.49
C LEU A 11 -4.34 -25.85 -19.35
N VAL A 12 -4.11 -26.85 -18.51
CA VAL A 12 -3.13 -26.79 -17.40
C VAL A 12 -1.69 -26.83 -17.92
N LEU A 13 -1.42 -27.54 -19.01
CA LEU A 13 -0.10 -27.55 -19.65
C LEU A 13 0.29 -26.21 -20.30
N LEU A 14 -0.68 -25.41 -20.77
CA LEU A 14 -0.41 -24.09 -21.36
C LEU A 14 -0.08 -23.02 -20.31
N PHE A 15 -0.53 -23.18 -19.06
CA PHE A 15 -0.25 -22.22 -17.97
C PHE A 15 1.09 -22.47 -17.25
N SER A 16 1.79 -23.56 -17.55
CA SER A 16 2.97 -24.01 -16.80
C SER A 16 4.32 -23.60 -17.42
N VAL A 17 4.36 -22.89 -18.56
CA VAL A 17 5.61 -22.63 -19.31
C VAL A 17 5.94 -21.13 -19.47
N SER A 18 5.43 -20.26 -18.60
CA SER A 18 5.92 -18.86 -18.53
C SER A 18 6.77 -18.65 -17.29
N VAL A 19 7.81 -19.47 -17.13
CA VAL A 19 8.90 -19.25 -16.18
C VAL A 19 10.16 -18.86 -16.97
N LEU A 20 10.69 -17.69 -16.62
CA LEU A 20 12.05 -17.19 -16.83
C LEU A 20 12.71 -17.40 -18.21
N ALA A 21 12.84 -16.30 -18.96
CA ALA A 21 14.06 -15.99 -19.70
C ALA A 21 14.11 -14.48 -20.03
N SER A 22 14.77 -13.70 -19.18
CA SER A 22 15.47 -12.48 -19.62
C SER A 22 16.74 -12.33 -18.79
N THR A 23 17.66 -13.26 -19.00
CA THR A 23 19.08 -12.98 -18.87
C THR A 23 19.50 -12.14 -20.08
N GLU A 24 19.51 -10.81 -19.92
CA GLU A 24 20.55 -10.01 -20.58
C GLU A 24 21.55 -9.56 -19.52
N THR A 25 22.59 -10.37 -19.43
CA THR A 25 23.87 -10.02 -18.86
C THR A 25 24.44 -8.83 -19.60
N ARG A 26 24.65 -7.71 -18.93
CA ARG A 26 25.74 -6.78 -19.28
C ARG A 26 26.25 -6.06 -18.04
N THR A 27 27.11 -6.75 -17.32
CA THR A 27 28.19 -6.11 -16.57
C THR A 27 29.18 -5.54 -17.58
N ILE A 28 29.18 -4.22 -17.75
CA ILE A 28 30.33 -3.51 -18.32
C ILE A 28 30.86 -2.61 -17.21
N PHE A 29 31.91 -3.08 -16.54
CA PHE A 29 32.82 -2.19 -15.84
C PHE A 29 33.83 -1.67 -16.88
N GLU A 30 33.54 -0.52 -17.49
CA GLU A 30 34.59 0.31 -18.09
C GLU A 30 35.03 1.30 -17.01
N GLY A 31 36.18 1.03 -16.41
CA GLY A 31 36.88 2.02 -15.62
C GLY A 31 37.39 3.14 -16.54
N GLY A 32 37.08 4.38 -16.17
CA GLY A 32 37.85 5.55 -16.59
C GLY A 32 37.05 6.67 -17.24
N ALA A 33 36.47 7.56 -16.42
CA ALA A 33 36.49 9.01 -16.64
C ALA A 33 35.87 9.77 -15.44
N GLY A 34 36.68 10.00 -14.39
CA GLY A 34 36.48 11.07 -13.39
C GLY A 34 35.29 10.94 -12.42
N PRO A 35 35.32 11.64 -11.27
CA PRO A 35 34.14 11.82 -10.46
C PRO A 35 33.21 12.76 -11.22
N GLU A 36 32.28 12.21 -11.99
CA GLU A 36 31.10 12.96 -12.39
C GLU A 36 30.39 13.31 -11.08
N MET A 37 30.46 14.58 -10.69
CA MET A 37 29.72 15.07 -9.53
C MET A 37 28.26 14.72 -9.79
N LEU A 38 27.76 13.71 -9.06
CA LEU A 38 26.34 13.53 -8.83
C LEU A 38 25.88 14.90 -8.34
N ALA A 39 25.21 15.64 -9.23
CA ALA A 39 24.47 16.82 -8.82
C ALA A 39 23.60 16.32 -7.68
N GLU A 40 23.91 16.81 -6.47
CA GLU A 40 23.12 16.60 -5.29
C GLU A 40 21.75 17.17 -5.64
N ARG A 41 20.87 16.30 -6.16
CA ARG A 41 19.44 16.54 -6.14
C ARG A 41 19.18 16.68 -4.67
N SER A 42 19.06 17.93 -4.24
CA SER A 42 18.72 18.34 -2.89
C SER A 42 17.79 17.28 -2.33
N ALA A 43 18.29 16.55 -1.34
CA ALA A 43 17.50 15.56 -0.63
C ALA A 43 16.36 16.34 0.02
N VAL A 44 15.26 16.47 -0.70
CA VAL A 44 13.98 16.79 -0.09
C VAL A 44 13.80 15.65 0.90
N ASN A 45 13.85 15.98 2.18
CA ASN A 45 13.87 15.09 3.34
C ASN A 45 12.54 14.30 3.50
N ASN A 46 12.04 13.69 2.44
CA ASN A 46 10.84 12.87 2.43
C ASN A 46 11.26 11.39 2.44
N TYR A 47 11.99 10.99 3.47
CA TYR A 47 12.13 9.56 3.75
C TYR A 47 10.78 9.07 4.28
N HIS A 48 9.94 8.58 3.38
CA HIS A 48 8.70 7.90 3.75
C HIS A 48 9.07 6.48 4.18
N ALA A 49 8.90 6.17 5.47
CA ALA A 49 9.15 4.82 5.98
C ALA A 49 8.09 3.83 5.45
N SER A 50 6.92 4.35 5.12
CA SER A 50 5.84 3.64 4.45
C SER A 50 5.09 4.53 3.47
N GLN A 51 4.36 3.92 2.53
CA GLN A 51 3.50 4.62 1.57
C GLN A 51 2.11 3.99 1.55
N ILE A 52 1.11 4.78 1.95
CA ILE A 52 -0.31 4.45 1.85
C ILE A 52 -0.75 4.53 0.40
N PHE A 53 -1.44 3.50 -0.08
CA PHE A 53 -2.01 3.47 -1.43
C PHE A 53 -3.53 3.35 -1.45
N ALA A 54 -4.17 2.91 -0.36
CA ALA A 54 -5.63 2.93 -0.24
C ALA A 54 -6.08 2.99 1.21
N VAL A 55 -7.19 3.68 1.47
CA VAL A 55 -7.83 3.75 2.80
C VAL A 55 -9.34 3.68 2.66
N TYR A 56 -9.98 2.90 3.54
CA TYR A 56 -11.43 2.72 3.56
C TYR A 56 -11.99 2.84 4.97
N ILE A 57 -13.14 3.47 5.10
CA ILE A 57 -14.00 3.41 6.28
C ILE A 57 -14.95 2.24 6.06
N HIS A 58 -14.81 1.19 6.86
CA HIS A 58 -15.71 0.05 6.90
C HIS A 58 -16.79 0.28 7.95
N THR A 59 -18.04 0.38 7.48
CA THR A 59 -19.23 0.54 8.31
C THR A 59 -20.22 -0.57 8.05
N SER A 60 -21.28 -0.67 8.86
CA SER A 60 -22.41 -1.57 8.58
C SER A 60 -23.12 -1.29 7.24
N GLY A 61 -23.00 -0.06 6.72
CA GLY A 61 -23.52 0.36 5.42
C GLY A 61 -22.60 0.04 4.24
N GLY A 62 -21.43 -0.53 4.50
CA GLY A 62 -20.41 -0.85 3.50
C GLY A 62 -19.15 -0.01 3.62
N ASP A 63 -18.30 -0.11 2.59
CA ASP A 63 -16.98 0.51 2.53
C ASP A 63 -17.02 1.85 1.80
N VAL A 64 -16.38 2.85 2.40
CA VAL A 64 -16.23 4.20 1.82
C VAL A 64 -14.76 4.54 1.69
N GLN A 65 -14.32 4.78 0.46
CA GLN A 65 -12.95 5.16 0.18
C GLN A 65 -12.63 6.57 0.70
N VAL A 66 -11.50 6.70 1.39
CA VAL A 66 -10.97 7.97 1.90
C VAL A 66 -9.94 8.50 0.92
N ALA A 67 -10.02 9.79 0.60
CA ALA A 67 -9.00 10.45 -0.21
C ALA A 67 -7.73 10.65 0.64
N VAL A 68 -6.62 10.06 0.20
CA VAL A 68 -5.31 10.22 0.83
C VAL A 68 -4.55 11.30 0.07
N ASN A 69 -4.03 12.28 0.80
CA ASN A 69 -3.16 13.33 0.24
C ASN A 69 -1.68 13.01 0.52
N GLU A 70 -0.77 13.72 -0.13
CA GLU A 70 0.68 13.50 0.02
C GLU A 70 1.19 13.79 1.45
N ASN A 71 0.49 14.60 2.24
CA ASN A 71 0.90 14.95 3.61
C ASN A 71 0.55 13.83 4.61
N CYS A 72 -0.43 12.98 4.29
CA CYS A 72 -0.86 11.86 5.11
C CYS A 72 -0.48 10.49 4.53
N SER A 73 0.46 10.44 3.58
CA SER A 73 0.82 9.21 2.86
C SER A 73 1.76 8.27 3.63
N ASP A 74 2.40 8.70 4.73
CA ASP A 74 3.27 7.83 5.53
C ASP A 74 2.55 7.29 6.77
N PHE A 75 2.13 6.03 6.73
CA PHE A 75 1.45 5.39 7.84
C PHE A 75 2.33 5.21 9.09
N CYS A 76 3.65 5.10 8.92
CA CYS A 76 4.62 4.99 10.01
C CYS A 76 4.88 6.31 10.74
N SER A 77 4.52 7.45 10.12
CA SER A 77 4.63 8.76 10.75
C SER A 77 3.41 9.07 11.62
N CYS A 78 3.65 9.38 12.90
CA CYS A 78 2.57 9.81 13.81
C CYS A 78 1.86 11.07 13.28
N ALA A 79 2.61 12.04 12.75
CA ALA A 79 2.04 13.27 12.21
C ALA A 79 1.14 12.98 10.99
N SER A 80 1.60 12.10 10.09
CA SER A 80 0.81 11.72 8.92
C SER A 80 -0.44 10.91 9.31
N ARG A 81 -0.39 10.06 10.33
CA ARG A 81 -1.60 9.40 10.86
C ARG A 81 -2.60 10.38 11.48
N CYS A 82 -2.14 11.43 12.18
CA CYS A 82 -3.03 12.50 12.65
C CYS A 82 -3.76 13.18 11.47
N LEU A 83 -3.03 13.51 10.40
CA LEU A 83 -3.62 14.09 9.19
C LEU A 83 -4.56 13.09 8.50
N LEU A 84 -4.21 11.81 8.46
CA LEU A 84 -5.08 10.78 7.89
C LEU A 84 -6.39 10.66 8.67
N TRP A 85 -6.36 10.76 10.00
CA TRP A 85 -7.58 10.78 10.81
C TRP A 85 -8.47 11.99 10.48
N GLN A 86 -7.88 13.15 10.19
CA GLN A 86 -8.65 14.32 9.73
C GLN A 86 -9.31 14.05 8.37
N GLU A 87 -8.63 13.38 7.44
CA GLU A 87 -9.20 12.98 6.14
C GLU A 87 -10.32 11.95 6.28
N VAL A 88 -10.18 11.00 7.22
CA VAL A 88 -11.25 10.05 7.59
C VAL A 88 -12.47 10.80 8.11
N CYS A 89 -12.29 11.71 9.07
CA CYS A 89 -13.36 12.53 9.62
C CYS A 89 -14.05 13.38 8.54
N ARG A 90 -13.26 14.05 7.69
CA ARG A 90 -13.77 14.86 6.57
C ARG A 90 -14.60 14.02 5.62
N THR A 91 -14.10 12.86 5.22
CA THR A 91 -14.80 11.92 4.33
C THR A 91 -16.10 11.44 4.97
N ALA A 92 -16.10 11.11 6.26
CA ALA A 92 -17.31 10.70 6.98
C ALA A 92 -18.38 11.80 6.95
N ILE A 93 -18.00 13.05 7.24
CA ILE A 93 -18.90 14.21 7.20
C ILE A 93 -19.47 14.42 5.80
N GLU A 94 -18.62 14.43 4.77
CA GLU A 94 -19.03 14.63 3.37
C GLU A 94 -19.99 13.55 2.87
N ARG A 95 -19.88 12.33 3.42
CA ARG A 95 -20.72 11.19 3.08
C ARG A 95 -21.92 11.01 4.01
N GLY A 96 -22.10 11.89 5.00
CA GLY A 96 -23.19 11.81 5.97
C GLY A 96 -23.08 10.61 6.91
N LEU A 97 -21.88 10.10 7.14
CA LEU A 97 -21.61 8.97 8.03
C LEU A 97 -21.37 9.47 9.46
N SER A 98 -22.04 8.83 10.43
CA SER A 98 -21.70 8.97 11.85
C SER A 98 -20.78 7.83 12.27
N LEU A 99 -19.49 8.13 12.47
CA LEU A 99 -18.52 7.14 12.90
C LEU A 99 -18.82 6.67 14.32
N SER A 100 -18.80 5.36 14.51
CA SER A 100 -18.91 4.67 15.79
C SER A 100 -17.59 3.99 16.14
N THR A 101 -17.41 3.67 17.42
CA THR A 101 -16.22 2.91 17.87
C THR A 101 -16.19 1.46 17.34
N SER A 102 -17.32 0.95 16.85
CA SER A 102 -17.42 -0.34 16.17
C SER A 102 -17.00 -0.30 14.71
N ASP A 103 -16.99 0.88 14.07
CA ASP A 103 -16.52 1.01 12.69
C ASP A 103 -15.01 0.81 12.62
N ARG A 104 -14.53 0.42 11.44
CA ARG A 104 -13.11 0.16 11.20
C ARG A 104 -12.59 1.06 10.10
N VAL A 105 -11.34 1.46 10.20
CA VAL A 105 -10.60 2.03 9.10
C VAL A 105 -9.55 1.04 8.67
N ILE A 106 -9.54 0.73 7.38
CA ILE A 106 -8.64 -0.22 6.76
C ILE A 106 -7.64 0.60 5.95
N VAL A 107 -6.36 0.47 6.30
CA VAL A 107 -5.27 1.20 5.66
C VAL A 107 -4.37 0.20 4.95
N PHE A 108 -4.24 0.37 3.64
CA PHE A 108 -3.35 -0.41 2.80
C PHE A 108 -2.10 0.41 2.49
N TYR A 109 -0.94 -0.15 2.81
CA TYR A 109 0.34 0.55 2.68
C TYR A 109 1.49 -0.39 2.35
N ILE A 110 2.56 0.16 1.77
CA ILE A 110 3.82 -0.54 1.55
C ILE A 110 4.81 -0.04 2.59
N GLU A 111 5.43 -0.95 3.32
CA GLU A 111 6.54 -0.66 4.23
C GLU A 111 7.75 -1.47 3.80
N LYS A 112 8.86 -0.81 3.44
CA LYS A 112 10.11 -1.47 3.02
C LYS A 112 9.91 -2.51 1.89
N GLY A 113 8.98 -2.24 0.96
CA GLY A 113 8.68 -3.11 -0.18
C GLY A 113 7.72 -4.27 0.12
N VAL A 114 7.16 -4.35 1.32
CA VAL A 114 6.15 -5.34 1.71
C VAL A 114 4.79 -4.68 1.80
N GLU A 115 3.79 -5.25 1.14
CA GLU A 115 2.40 -4.82 1.27
C GLU A 115 1.82 -5.25 2.61
N LYS A 116 1.20 -4.29 3.29
CA LYS A 116 0.62 -4.47 4.62
C LYS A 116 -0.77 -3.87 4.68
N VAL A 117 -1.58 -4.44 5.57
CA VAL A 117 -2.91 -3.95 5.89
C VAL A 117 -3.00 -3.70 7.38
N ALA A 118 -3.32 -2.47 7.76
CA ALA A 118 -3.64 -2.10 9.13
C ALA A 118 -5.16 -1.92 9.28
N VAL A 119 -5.71 -2.52 10.34
CA VAL A 119 -7.12 -2.38 10.70
C VAL A 119 -7.21 -1.69 12.05
N LEU A 120 -7.78 -0.49 12.07
CA LEU A 120 -7.92 0.36 13.25
C LEU A 120 -9.40 0.56 13.56
N ALA A 121 -9.74 0.75 14.83
CA ALA A 121 -11.08 1.27 15.15
C ALA A 121 -11.17 2.74 14.72
N ALA A 122 -12.34 3.17 14.26
CA ALA A 122 -12.59 4.54 13.80
C ALA A 122 -12.70 5.52 14.99
N ASN A 123 -11.57 5.78 15.65
CA ASN A 123 -11.43 6.82 16.67
C ASN A 123 -10.03 7.45 16.62
N GLU A 124 -9.94 8.69 17.11
CA GLU A 124 -8.71 9.48 17.08
C GLU A 124 -7.56 8.82 17.83
N TRP A 125 -7.83 8.25 19.01
CA TRP A 125 -6.80 7.67 19.87
C TRP A 125 -6.05 6.53 19.15
N ASN A 126 -6.79 5.62 18.52
CA ASN A 126 -6.20 4.49 17.82
C ASN A 126 -5.41 4.93 16.59
N PHE A 127 -5.85 5.96 15.87
CA PHE A 127 -5.07 6.50 14.74
C PHE A 127 -3.76 7.15 15.18
N THR A 128 -3.79 7.86 16.30
CA THR A 128 -2.65 8.66 16.74
C THR A 128 -1.61 7.85 17.52
N HIS A 129 -2.04 6.80 18.23
CA HIS A 129 -1.19 6.06 19.17
C HIS A 129 -1.00 4.57 18.86
N ASP A 130 -1.79 3.98 17.95
CA ASP A 130 -1.73 2.56 17.63
C ASP A 130 -1.54 2.34 16.12
N TYR A 131 -0.83 1.27 15.76
CA TYR A 131 -0.76 0.79 14.37
C TYR A 131 -1.95 -0.12 14.03
N GLY A 132 -2.77 -0.46 15.03
CA GLY A 132 -3.86 -1.42 14.92
C GLY A 132 -3.34 -2.83 14.71
N THR A 133 -4.24 -3.73 14.30
CA THR A 133 -3.81 -5.06 13.87
C THR A 133 -3.23 -4.95 12.47
N THR A 134 -1.95 -5.28 12.31
CA THR A 134 -1.26 -5.30 11.02
C THR A 134 -1.15 -6.74 10.51
N ILE A 135 -1.49 -6.94 9.24
CA ILE A 135 -1.36 -8.21 8.53
C ILE A 135 -0.42 -7.98 7.35
N GLU A 136 0.55 -8.89 7.17
CA GLU A 136 1.50 -8.89 6.07
C GLU A 136 1.03 -9.91 5.02
N ALA A 137 1.08 -9.53 3.74
CA ALA A 137 0.63 -10.36 2.61
C ALA A 137 1.80 -11.04 1.88
#